data_AF-A0A7L9FIZ9-F1
#
_entry.id   AF-A0A7L9FIZ9-F1
#
_cell.length_a   1.000
_cell.length_b   1.000
_cell.length_c   1.000
_cell.angle_alpha   90.00
_cell.angle_beta   90.00
_cell.angle_gamma   90.00
#
_symmetry.space_group_name_H-M   'P 1'
#
loop_
_entity.id
_entity.type
_entity.pdbx_description
1 polymer ?
#
loop_
_entity_poly.entity_id
_entity_poly.type
_entity_poly.pdbx_seq_one_letter_code
_entity_poly.pdbx_strand_id
1 'polypeptide(L)'
;MELEFLIGLLSVVATVVTSTVSLAYWLGRKFSEIDARFREVDSKFERLASEFDSRFKEVDSRLESIERKIGSLSKASSEAYRTVVDFLALKGLLERSEAEYLVKRVEGMFALLPRANPLTEEELKFVKEFLARASRNVDEVTVDEAEKAYEIGVRLFADDGDWRGYMLAMAAAYVRGYLVSREVRRKKEKTPEQRT
;
A
#
# COMPACT_ATOMS: atom_id res chain seq x y z
N MET A 1 66.97 -54.90 -41.16
CA MET A 1 65.89 -54.97 -40.17
C MET A 1 65.77 -53.67 -39.35
N GLU A 2 66.86 -53.13 -38.81
CA GLU A 2 66.83 -51.89 -38.00
C GLU A 2 66.38 -50.61 -38.76
N LEU A 3 66.84 -50.41 -40.00
CA LEU A 3 66.52 -49.21 -40.79
C LEU A 3 65.05 -49.17 -41.25
N GLU A 4 64.52 -50.30 -41.73
CA GLU A 4 63.10 -50.41 -42.12
C GLU A 4 62.16 -50.22 -40.92
N PHE A 5 62.56 -50.72 -39.75
CA PHE A 5 61.84 -50.50 -38.50
C PHE A 5 61.85 -49.02 -38.09
N LEU A 6 63.00 -48.34 -38.17
CA LEU A 6 63.12 -46.90 -37.90
C LEU A 6 62.27 -46.04 -38.85
N ILE A 7 62.24 -46.36 -40.14
CA ILE A 7 61.41 -45.66 -41.14
C ILE A 7 59.92 -45.89 -40.85
N GLY A 8 59.53 -47.14 -40.54
CA GLY A 8 58.16 -47.46 -40.14
C GLY A 8 57.74 -46.69 -38.88
N LEU A 9 58.59 -46.64 -37.85
CA LEU A 9 58.33 -45.93 -36.61
C LEU A 9 58.23 -44.41 -36.81
N LEU A 10 59.13 -43.82 -37.63
CA LEU A 10 59.06 -42.41 -38.03
C LEU A 10 57.76 -42.08 -38.77
N SER A 11 57.28 -42.98 -39.64
CA SER A 11 56.03 -42.76 -40.37
C SER A 11 54.80 -42.75 -39.45
N VAL A 12 54.77 -43.64 -38.45
CA VAL A 12 53.71 -43.68 -37.44
C VAL A 12 53.74 -42.42 -36.59
N VAL A 13 54.94 -42.02 -36.11
CA VAL A 13 55.10 -40.79 -35.33
C VAL A 13 54.67 -39.57 -36.14
N ALA A 14 55.06 -39.45 -37.41
CA ALA A 14 54.64 -38.37 -38.29
C ALA A 14 53.11 -38.34 -38.47
N THR A 15 52.47 -39.50 -38.60
CA THR A 15 51.01 -39.63 -38.72
C THR A 15 50.28 -39.23 -37.42
N VAL A 16 50.82 -39.64 -36.28
CA VAL A 16 50.26 -39.25 -34.96
C VAL A 16 50.42 -37.75 -34.73
N VAL A 17 51.58 -37.17 -35.03
CA VAL A 17 51.81 -35.72 -34.90
C VAL A 17 50.88 -34.93 -35.82
N THR A 18 50.76 -35.32 -37.10
CA THR A 18 49.88 -34.63 -38.06
C THR A 18 48.40 -34.74 -37.66
N SER A 19 47.96 -35.91 -37.19
CA SER A 19 46.58 -36.08 -36.68
C SER A 19 46.32 -35.25 -35.42
N THR A 20 47.30 -35.17 -34.50
CA THR A 20 47.19 -34.39 -33.26
C THR A 20 47.12 -32.89 -33.54
N VAL A 21 47.99 -32.39 -34.44
CA VAL A 21 47.97 -30.98 -34.87
C VAL A 21 46.65 -30.62 -35.57
N SER A 22 46.16 -31.52 -36.43
CA SER A 22 44.87 -31.33 -37.13
C SER A 22 43.71 -31.26 -36.14
N LEU A 23 43.70 -32.14 -35.14
CA LEU A 23 42.69 -32.15 -34.08
C LEU A 23 42.76 -30.88 -33.23
N ALA A 24 43.97 -30.46 -32.82
CA ALA A 24 44.18 -29.23 -32.05
C ALA A 24 43.68 -27.99 -32.81
N TYR A 25 43.96 -27.90 -34.12
CA TYR A 25 43.46 -26.81 -34.96
C TYR A 25 41.92 -26.85 -35.09
N TRP A 26 41.33 -28.02 -35.31
CA TRP A 26 39.88 -28.18 -35.39
C TRP A 26 39.19 -27.81 -34.07
N LEU A 27 39.72 -28.27 -32.93
CA LEU A 27 39.24 -27.93 -31.60
C LEU A 27 39.36 -26.43 -31.34
N GLY A 28 40.49 -25.80 -31.66
CA GLY A 28 40.67 -24.35 -31.52
C GLY A 28 39.61 -23.56 -32.30
N ARG A 29 39.29 -23.97 -33.53
CA ARG A 29 38.19 -23.36 -34.29
C ARG A 29 36.82 -23.58 -33.66
N LYS A 30 36.55 -24.77 -33.11
CA LYS A 30 35.30 -25.08 -32.43
C LYS A 30 35.10 -24.31 -31.13
N PHE A 31 36.15 -24.17 -30.31
CA PHE A 31 36.09 -23.34 -29.11
C PHE A 31 35.87 -21.86 -29.46
N SER A 32 36.55 -21.33 -30.49
CA SER A 32 36.29 -19.95 -30.96
C SER A 32 34.85 -19.74 -31.45
N GLU A 33 34.24 -20.73 -32.11
CA GLU A 33 32.83 -20.69 -32.50
C GLU A 33 31.90 -20.68 -31.27
N ILE A 34 32.21 -21.50 -30.26
CA ILE A 34 31.47 -21.55 -28.99
C ILE A 34 31.57 -20.22 -28.24
N ASP A 35 32.77 -19.64 -28.12
CA ASP A 35 32.99 -18.34 -27.47
C ASP A 35 32.24 -17.20 -28.17
N ALA A 36 32.14 -17.26 -29.51
CA ALA A 36 31.34 -16.31 -30.26
C ALA A 36 29.85 -16.43 -29.92
N ARG A 37 29.32 -17.65 -29.82
CA ARG A 37 27.92 -17.89 -29.43
C ARG A 37 27.64 -17.48 -27.98
N PHE A 38 28.55 -17.73 -27.05
CA PHE A 38 28.41 -17.29 -25.66
C PHE A 38 28.36 -15.76 -25.56
N ARG A 39 29.24 -15.04 -26.27
CA ARG A 39 29.19 -13.57 -26.32
C ARG A 39 27.88 -13.04 -26.89
N GLU A 40 27.31 -13.71 -27.90
CA GLU A 40 26.00 -13.34 -28.43
C GLU A 40 24.88 -13.55 -27.39
N VAL A 41 24.94 -14.67 -26.66
CA VAL A 41 24.00 -15.00 -25.59
C VAL A 41 24.11 -13.98 -24.45
N ASP A 42 25.32 -13.65 -24.00
CA ASP A 42 25.55 -12.63 -22.97
C ASP A 42 24.96 -11.28 -23.39
N SER A 43 25.20 -10.85 -24.64
CA SER A 43 24.62 -9.61 -25.16
C SER A 43 23.08 -9.63 -25.20
N LYS A 44 22.46 -10.78 -25.52
CA LYS A 44 21.00 -10.93 -25.47
C LYS A 44 20.48 -10.83 -24.05
N PHE A 45 21.17 -11.45 -23.08
CA PHE A 45 20.80 -11.38 -21.67
C PHE A 45 20.94 -9.97 -21.10
N GLU A 46 22.01 -9.24 -21.43
CA GLU A 46 22.19 -7.84 -21.01
C GLU A 46 21.06 -6.95 -21.55
N ARG A 47 20.70 -7.10 -22.83
CA ARG A 47 19.57 -6.36 -23.42
C ARG A 47 18.26 -6.68 -22.72
N LEU A 48 18.01 -7.96 -22.46
CA LEU A 48 16.80 -8.41 -21.79
C LEU A 48 16.72 -7.87 -20.35
N ALA A 49 17.83 -7.91 -19.61
CA ALA A 49 17.91 -7.37 -18.25
C ALA A 49 17.65 -5.85 -18.24
N SER A 50 18.22 -5.11 -19.20
CA SER A 50 17.97 -3.68 -19.34
C SER A 50 16.51 -3.36 -19.70
N GLU A 51 15.88 -4.15 -20.57
CA GLU A 51 14.47 -3.98 -20.92
C GLU A 51 13.57 -4.26 -19.71
N PHE A 52 13.86 -5.29 -18.93
CA PHE A 52 13.14 -5.60 -17.69
C PHE A 52 13.28 -4.48 -16.66
N ASP A 53 14.50 -3.99 -16.40
CA ASP A 53 14.72 -2.88 -15.47
C ASP A 53 13.92 -1.64 -15.86
N SER A 54 13.91 -1.29 -17.15
CA SER A 54 13.09 -0.17 -17.66
C SER A 54 11.59 -0.40 -17.45
N ARG A 55 11.09 -1.61 -17.71
CA ARG A 55 9.67 -1.94 -17.52
C ARG A 55 9.27 -1.93 -16.05
N PHE A 56 10.11 -2.44 -15.15
CA PHE A 56 9.85 -2.41 -13.71
C PHE A 56 9.80 -0.97 -13.18
N LYS A 57 10.74 -0.11 -13.60
CA LYS A 57 10.69 1.33 -13.26
C LYS A 57 9.42 2.01 -13.75
N GLU A 58 8.94 1.66 -14.94
CA GLU A 58 7.66 2.18 -15.44
C GLU A 58 6.48 1.70 -14.60
N VAL A 59 6.47 0.42 -14.21
CA VAL A 59 5.44 -0.15 -13.33
C VAL A 59 5.44 0.52 -11.97
N ASP A 60 6.60 0.71 -11.35
CA ASP A 60 6.73 1.39 -10.04
C ASP A 60 6.18 2.81 -10.11
N SER A 61 6.54 3.57 -11.14
CA SER A 61 6.03 4.93 -11.36
C SER A 61 4.50 4.97 -11.53
N ARG A 62 3.94 3.99 -12.24
CA ARG A 62 2.48 3.85 -12.40
C ARG A 62 1.80 3.50 -11.07
N LEU A 63 2.40 2.62 -10.26
CA LEU A 63 1.87 2.23 -8.95
C LEU A 63 1.87 3.42 -7.98
N GLU A 64 2.96 4.17 -7.86
CA GLU A 64 3.00 5.38 -7.04
C GLU A 64 1.93 6.41 -7.46
N SER A 65 1.68 6.53 -8.76
CA SER A 65 0.63 7.40 -9.30
C SER A 65 -0.77 6.93 -8.89
N ILE A 66 -1.01 5.61 -8.89
CA ILE A 66 -2.26 5.00 -8.44
C ILE A 66 -2.44 5.21 -6.92
N GLU A 67 -1.41 4.97 -6.12
CA GLU A 67 -1.45 5.18 -4.66
C GLU A 67 -1.83 6.62 -4.30
N ARG A 68 -1.21 7.62 -4.95
CA ARG A 68 -1.56 9.04 -4.74
C ARG A 68 -3.02 9.34 -5.11
N LYS A 69 -3.53 8.75 -6.20
CA LYS A 69 -4.92 8.94 -6.63
C LYS A 69 -5.90 8.29 -5.66
N ILE A 70 -5.60 7.09 -5.18
CA ILE A 70 -6.40 6.38 -4.18
C ILE A 70 -6.43 7.17 -2.87
N GLY A 71 -5.27 7.62 -2.36
CA GLY A 71 -5.22 8.44 -1.14
C GLY A 71 -6.01 9.75 -1.27
N SER A 72 -5.92 10.43 -2.43
CA SER A 72 -6.74 11.62 -2.72
C SER A 72 -8.24 11.31 -2.74
N LEU A 73 -8.64 10.20 -3.39
CA LEU A 73 -10.03 9.77 -3.41
C LEU A 73 -10.55 9.39 -2.01
N SER A 74 -9.74 8.72 -1.20
CA SER A 74 -10.05 8.39 0.18
C SER A 74 -10.31 9.66 0.99
N LYS A 75 -9.43 10.68 0.92
CA LYS A 75 -9.63 11.98 1.59
C LYS A 75 -10.89 12.67 1.09
N ALA A 76 -11.08 12.77 -0.23
CA ALA A 76 -12.27 13.39 -0.81
C ALA A 76 -13.57 12.70 -0.38
N SER A 77 -13.56 11.37 -0.25
CA SER A 77 -14.73 10.60 0.18
C SER A 77 -15.08 10.84 1.66
N SER A 78 -14.08 10.93 2.54
CA SER A 78 -14.27 11.28 3.95
C SER A 78 -14.81 12.69 4.11
N GLU A 79 -14.25 13.65 3.37
CA GLU A 79 -14.70 15.06 3.40
C GLU A 79 -16.10 15.26 2.81
N ALA A 80 -16.42 14.58 1.70
CA ALA A 80 -17.75 14.61 1.13
C ALA A 80 -18.79 14.08 2.12
N TYR A 81 -18.48 12.96 2.79
CA TYR A 81 -19.34 12.42 3.83
C TYR A 81 -19.48 13.38 5.02
N ARG A 82 -18.36 13.91 5.53
CA ARG A 82 -18.33 14.89 6.62
C ARG A 82 -19.21 16.11 6.32
N THR A 83 -19.16 16.62 5.09
CA THR A 83 -19.97 17.77 4.67
C THR A 83 -21.48 17.50 4.80
N VAL A 84 -21.93 16.30 4.43
CA VAL A 84 -23.34 15.90 4.59
C VAL A 84 -23.72 15.86 6.06
N VAL A 85 -22.87 15.26 6.90
CA VAL A 85 -23.09 15.19 8.35
C VAL A 85 -23.13 16.59 8.97
N ASP A 86 -22.23 17.48 8.57
CA ASP A 86 -22.20 18.87 9.03
C ASP A 86 -23.47 19.63 8.64
N PHE A 87 -24.00 19.43 7.43
CA PHE A 87 -25.27 20.03 7.03
C PHE A 87 -26.43 19.53 7.89
N LEU A 88 -26.53 18.23 8.14
CA LEU A 88 -27.53 17.65 9.05
C LEU A 88 -27.38 18.20 10.47
N ALA A 89 -26.13 18.36 10.92
CA ALA A 89 -25.79 18.90 12.22
C ALA A 89 -26.28 20.35 12.39
N LEU A 90 -26.01 21.20 11.40
CA LEU A 90 -26.46 22.60 11.38
C LEU A 90 -27.99 22.74 11.35
N LYS A 91 -28.70 21.75 10.80
CA LYS A 91 -30.16 21.71 10.83
C LYS A 91 -30.70 21.21 12.18
N GLY A 92 -29.86 20.56 12.99
CA GLY A 92 -30.23 19.95 14.27
C GLY A 92 -30.91 18.60 14.09
N LEU A 93 -30.59 17.87 13.01
CA LEU A 93 -31.28 16.65 12.60
C LEU A 93 -30.63 15.37 13.11
N LEU A 94 -29.41 15.44 13.68
CA LEU A 94 -28.73 14.26 14.20
C LEU A 94 -29.15 13.98 15.64
N GLU A 95 -29.60 12.76 15.87
CA GLU A 95 -30.07 12.27 17.16
C GLU A 95 -29.01 11.49 17.92
N ARG A 96 -29.17 11.44 19.24
CA ARG A 96 -28.22 10.77 20.14
C ARG A 96 -28.05 9.30 19.76
N SER A 97 -29.16 8.61 19.54
CA SER A 97 -29.21 7.18 19.23
C SER A 97 -28.48 6.84 17.92
N GLU A 98 -28.49 7.74 16.94
CA GLU A 98 -27.81 7.55 15.65
C GLU A 98 -26.29 7.61 15.83
N ALA A 99 -25.79 8.58 16.60
CA ALA A 99 -24.38 8.70 16.92
C ALA A 99 -23.89 7.51 17.79
N GLU A 100 -24.63 7.16 18.84
CA GLU A 100 -24.31 6.02 19.72
C GLU A 100 -24.28 4.69 18.96
N TYR A 101 -25.25 4.47 18.05
CA TYR A 101 -25.29 3.27 17.21
C TYR A 101 -24.03 3.13 16.35
N LEU A 102 -23.62 4.20 15.67
CA LEU A 102 -22.44 4.18 14.80
C LEU A 102 -21.16 3.96 15.60
N VAL A 103 -20.99 4.66 16.73
CA VAL A 103 -19.81 4.47 17.58
C VAL A 103 -19.74 3.05 18.11
N LYS A 104 -20.85 2.49 18.60
CA LYS A 104 -20.90 1.12 19.11
C LYS A 104 -20.52 0.09 18.04
N ARG A 105 -20.92 0.33 16.79
CA ARG A 105 -20.51 -0.51 15.65
C ARG A 105 -19.00 -0.46 15.43
N VAL A 106 -18.40 0.72 15.54
CA VAL A 106 -16.97 0.94 15.32
C VAL A 106 -16.11 0.47 16.49
N GLU A 107 -16.59 0.63 17.73
CA GLU A 107 -15.90 0.17 18.94
C GLU A 107 -15.48 -1.29 18.85
N GLY A 108 -16.38 -2.17 18.41
CA GLY A 108 -16.08 -3.60 18.22
C GLY A 108 -14.97 -3.87 17.20
N MET A 109 -14.82 -3.01 16.18
CA MET A 109 -13.77 -3.13 15.16
C MET A 109 -12.40 -2.81 15.74
N PHE A 110 -12.31 -1.80 16.60
CA PHE A 110 -11.07 -1.36 17.25
C PHE A 110 -10.71 -2.19 18.48
N ALA A 111 -11.67 -2.90 19.07
CA ALA A 111 -11.41 -3.92 20.07
C ALA A 111 -10.64 -5.12 19.50
N LEU A 112 -10.92 -5.49 18.24
CA LEU A 112 -10.31 -6.62 17.53
C LEU A 112 -9.14 -6.22 16.63
N LEU A 113 -8.55 -5.06 16.88
CA LEU A 113 -7.48 -4.52 16.03
C LEU A 113 -6.22 -5.39 16.15
N PRO A 114 -5.60 -5.82 15.04
CA PRO A 114 -4.40 -6.66 15.06
C PRO A 114 -3.24 -6.01 15.81
N ARG A 115 -2.35 -6.83 16.36
CA ARG A 115 -1.12 -6.33 17.02
C ARG A 115 -0.28 -5.48 16.07
N ALA A 116 -0.08 -5.95 14.83
CA ALA A 116 0.54 -5.17 13.78
C ALA A 116 -0.51 -4.22 13.18
N ASN A 117 -0.41 -2.94 13.51
CA ASN A 117 -1.30 -1.90 13.02
C ASN A 117 -0.54 -0.57 12.89
N PRO A 118 -1.02 0.35 12.04
CA PRO A 118 -0.32 1.60 11.73
C PRO A 118 -0.62 2.74 12.74
N LEU A 119 -1.36 2.48 13.81
CA LEU A 119 -1.58 3.47 14.88
C LEU A 119 -0.43 3.42 15.88
N THR A 120 -0.04 4.58 16.40
CA THR A 120 0.84 4.63 17.58
C THR A 120 0.10 4.12 18.83
N GLU A 121 0.84 3.79 19.90
CA GLU A 121 0.22 3.36 21.15
C GLU A 121 -0.71 4.44 21.73
N GLU A 122 -0.33 5.72 21.60
CA GLU A 122 -1.12 6.87 22.04
C GLU A 122 -2.39 7.05 21.20
N GLU A 123 -2.28 6.93 19.87
CA GLU A 123 -3.45 7.00 18.97
C GLU A 123 -4.42 5.86 19.26
N LEU A 124 -3.91 4.63 19.39
CA LEU A 124 -4.74 3.46 19.67
C LEU A 124 -5.44 3.58 21.03
N LYS A 125 -4.71 4.02 22.06
CA LYS A 125 -5.28 4.26 23.39
C LYS A 125 -6.38 5.32 23.31
N PHE A 126 -6.09 6.46 22.67
CA PHE A 126 -7.05 7.53 22.47
C PHE A 126 -8.31 7.06 21.75
N VAL A 127 -8.18 6.35 20.62
CA VAL A 127 -9.32 5.85 19.83
C VAL A 127 -10.17 4.89 20.66
N LYS A 128 -9.54 3.97 21.40
CA LYS A 128 -10.28 3.03 22.27
C LYS A 128 -11.03 3.75 23.38
N GLU A 129 -10.40 4.71 24.05
CA GLU A 129 -11.03 5.50 25.11
C GLU A 129 -12.17 6.38 24.58
N PHE A 130 -11.96 7.03 23.43
CA PHE A 130 -12.98 7.81 22.74
C PHE A 130 -14.20 6.95 22.39
N LEU A 131 -14.00 5.82 21.70
CA LEU A 131 -15.07 4.94 21.27
C LEU A 131 -15.83 4.35 22.47
N ALA A 132 -15.14 3.94 23.53
CA ALA A 132 -15.76 3.36 24.72
C ALA A 132 -16.60 4.35 25.54
N ARG A 133 -16.18 5.62 25.63
CA ARG A 133 -16.99 6.67 26.28
C ARG A 133 -18.16 7.06 25.41
N ALA A 134 -17.91 7.32 24.12
CA ALA A 134 -18.96 7.72 23.20
C ALA A 134 -20.00 6.61 22.96
N SER A 135 -19.65 5.33 23.06
CA SER A 135 -20.61 4.22 22.96
C SER A 135 -21.51 4.09 24.19
N ARG A 136 -21.00 4.47 25.38
CA ARG A 136 -21.78 4.51 26.62
C ARG A 136 -22.72 5.70 26.63
N ASN A 137 -22.20 6.88 26.29
CA ASN A 137 -22.95 8.12 26.21
C ASN A 137 -22.15 9.15 25.40
N VAL A 138 -22.66 9.54 24.24
CA VAL A 138 -22.02 10.53 23.36
C VAL A 138 -21.88 11.93 23.99
N ASP A 139 -22.57 12.22 25.09
CA ASP A 139 -22.37 13.47 25.83
C ASP A 139 -21.12 13.48 26.73
N GLU A 140 -20.47 12.32 26.94
CA GLU A 140 -19.22 12.20 27.73
C GLU A 140 -17.96 12.63 26.96
N VAL A 141 -18.09 12.89 25.66
CA VAL A 141 -16.98 13.29 24.79
C VAL A 141 -17.18 14.68 24.23
N THR A 142 -16.08 15.31 23.80
CA THR A 142 -16.08 16.67 23.27
C THR A 142 -16.04 16.70 21.73
N VAL A 143 -16.34 17.87 21.17
CA VAL A 143 -16.17 18.13 19.73
C VAL A 143 -14.70 17.95 19.32
N ASP A 144 -13.74 18.39 20.13
CA ASP A 144 -12.31 18.30 19.82
C ASP A 144 -11.81 16.85 19.84
N GLU A 145 -12.34 16.03 20.75
CA GLU A 145 -12.04 14.60 20.77
C GLU A 145 -12.61 13.88 19.54
N ALA A 146 -13.84 14.23 19.15
CA ALA A 146 -14.42 13.72 17.91
C ALA A 146 -13.63 14.18 16.68
N GLU A 147 -13.15 15.43 16.65
CA GLU A 147 -12.31 15.93 15.56
C GLU A 147 -10.99 15.17 15.46
N LYS A 148 -10.31 14.96 16.59
CA LYS A 148 -9.07 14.18 16.62
C LYS A 148 -9.29 12.73 16.18
N ALA A 149 -10.40 12.11 16.57
CA ALA A 149 -10.75 10.76 16.11
C ALA A 149 -11.03 10.73 14.60
N TYR A 150 -11.67 11.79 14.06
CA TYR A 150 -11.88 11.95 12.62
C TYR A 150 -10.55 12.04 11.87
N GLU A 151 -9.62 12.88 12.31
CA GLU A 151 -8.30 13.04 11.69
C GLU A 151 -7.50 11.73 11.67
N ILE A 152 -7.50 10.99 12.80
CA ILE A 152 -6.88 9.66 12.87
C ILE A 152 -7.55 8.71 11.88
N GLY A 153 -8.89 8.72 11.79
CA GLY A 153 -9.63 7.89 10.85
C GLY A 153 -9.29 8.18 9.39
N VAL A 154 -9.22 9.46 9.01
CA VAL A 154 -8.85 9.88 7.65
C VAL A 154 -7.42 9.48 7.33
N ARG A 155 -6.47 9.70 8.24
CA ARG A 155 -5.06 9.29 8.09
C ARG A 155 -4.95 7.78 7.88
N LEU A 156 -5.58 7.01 8.77
CA LEU A 156 -5.59 5.55 8.74
C LEU A 156 -6.17 5.01 7.42
N PHE A 157 -7.18 5.67 6.86
CA PHE A 157 -7.78 5.24 5.60
C PHE A 157 -6.98 5.68 4.37
N ALA A 158 -6.55 6.93 4.32
CA ALA A 158 -5.99 7.53 3.12
C ALA A 158 -4.49 7.28 2.97
N ASP A 159 -3.77 7.22 4.08
CA ASP A 159 -2.31 7.10 4.08
C ASP A 159 -1.90 5.64 4.36
N ASP A 160 -2.59 4.93 5.26
CA ASP A 160 -2.27 3.54 5.60
C ASP A 160 -3.12 2.48 4.87
N GLY A 161 -4.13 2.91 4.11
CA GLY A 161 -5.01 2.01 3.33
C GLY A 161 -5.93 1.11 4.18
N ASP A 162 -6.09 1.42 5.48
CA ASP A 162 -6.93 0.64 6.37
C ASP A 162 -8.37 1.20 6.39
N TRP A 163 -9.28 0.44 5.79
CA TRP A 163 -10.71 0.80 5.69
C TRP A 163 -11.40 1.05 7.03
N ARG A 164 -10.87 0.53 8.15
CA ARG A 164 -11.37 0.82 9.50
C ARG A 164 -11.23 2.31 9.83
N GLY A 165 -10.25 2.99 9.25
CA GLY A 165 -10.09 4.43 9.34
C GLY A 165 -11.30 5.19 8.81
N TYR A 166 -11.88 4.75 7.68
CA TYR A 166 -13.09 5.36 7.12
C TYR A 166 -14.27 5.22 8.09
N MET A 167 -14.43 4.03 8.68
CA MET A 167 -15.48 3.79 9.68
C MET A 167 -15.30 4.65 10.94
N LEU A 168 -14.06 4.81 11.42
CA LEU A 168 -13.73 5.71 12.53
C LEU A 168 -14.08 7.17 12.19
N ALA A 169 -13.67 7.65 11.01
CA ALA A 169 -13.99 8.98 10.55
C ALA A 169 -15.51 9.22 10.48
N MET A 170 -16.27 8.26 9.96
CA MET A 170 -17.73 8.35 9.91
C MET A 170 -18.36 8.45 11.29
N ALA A 171 -17.97 7.58 12.23
CA ALA A 171 -18.50 7.58 13.59
C ALA A 171 -18.14 8.87 14.33
N ALA A 172 -16.89 9.31 14.22
CA ALA A 172 -16.42 10.56 14.80
C ALA A 172 -17.17 11.79 14.25
N ALA A 173 -17.40 11.84 12.93
CA ALA A 173 -18.20 12.89 12.31
C ALA A 173 -19.64 12.92 12.86
N TYR A 174 -20.27 11.76 13.06
CA TYR A 174 -21.62 11.67 13.64
C TYR A 174 -21.68 12.09 15.11
N VAL A 175 -20.68 11.69 15.93
CA VAL A 175 -20.57 12.15 17.32
C VAL A 175 -20.49 13.68 17.37
N ARG A 176 -19.56 14.26 16.60
CA ARG A 176 -19.42 15.71 16.49
C ARG A 176 -20.72 16.36 16.00
N GLY A 177 -21.33 15.80 14.95
CA GLY A 177 -22.56 16.30 14.35
C GLY A 177 -23.75 16.27 15.32
N TYR A 178 -23.87 15.25 16.16
CA TYR A 178 -24.86 15.21 17.23
C TYR A 178 -24.60 16.29 18.28
N LEU A 179 -23.36 16.45 18.75
CA LEU A 179 -23.00 17.48 19.74
C LEU A 179 -23.37 18.89 19.24
N VAL A 180 -23.12 19.16 17.96
CA VAL A 180 -23.54 20.40 17.28
C VAL A 180 -25.06 20.49 17.16
N SER A 181 -25.74 19.41 16.73
CA SER A 181 -27.21 19.36 16.61
C SER A 181 -27.91 19.67 17.91
N ARG A 182 -27.42 19.13 19.01
CA ARG A 182 -27.92 19.35 20.37
C ARG A 182 -27.87 20.84 20.73
N GLU A 183 -26.74 21.50 20.45
CA GLU A 183 -26.60 22.93 20.74
C GLU A 183 -27.48 23.79 19.81
N VAL A 184 -27.63 23.42 18.54
CA VAL A 184 -28.56 24.07 17.61
C VAL A 184 -30.00 23.99 18.11
N ARG A 185 -30.46 22.81 18.56
CA ARG A 185 -31.79 22.60 19.14
C ARG A 185 -31.98 23.44 20.41
N ARG A 186 -31.00 23.41 21.32
CA ARG A 186 -31.01 24.19 22.57
C ARG A 186 -31.10 25.71 22.31
N LYS A 187 -30.43 26.22 21.27
CA LYS A 187 -30.53 27.64 20.88
C LYS A 187 -31.90 28.02 20.32
N LYS A 188 -32.51 27.14 19.51
CA LYS A 188 -33.86 27.35 18.97
C LYS A 188 -34.91 27.40 20.09
N GLU A 189 -34.82 26.51 21.07
CA GLU A 189 -35.72 26.48 22.23
C GLU A 189 -35.61 27.74 23.11
N LYS A 190 -34.41 28.32 23.21
CA LYS A 190 -34.16 29.57 23.97
C LYS A 190 -34.59 30.84 23.24
N THR A 191 -35.01 30.74 21.98
CA THR A 191 -35.48 31.88 21.18
C THR A 191 -36.96 31.67 20.85
N PRO A 192 -37.88 31.73 21.84
CA PRO A 192 -39.30 31.78 21.54
C PRO A 192 -39.58 33.13 20.86
N GLU A 193 -40.13 33.09 19.65
CA GLU A 193 -40.84 34.20 18.98
C GLU A 193 -40.00 35.32 18.30
N GLN A 194 -39.54 35.03 17.09
CA GLN A 194 -39.60 35.96 15.94
C GLN A 194 -40.29 35.29 14.74
N ARG A 195 -41.35 34.53 15.02
CA ARG A 195 -42.21 33.93 13.99
C ARG A 195 -43.66 34.31 14.29
N THR A 196 -43.94 35.60 14.19
CA THR A 196 -45.24 36.10 13.71
C THR A 196 -45.37 35.85 12.22
#